data_AF-A0A943DIR2-F1
#
_entry.id   AF-A0A943DIR2-F1
#
_cell.length_a   1.000
_cell.length_b   1.000
_cell.length_c   1.000
_cell.angle_alpha   90.00
_cell.angle_beta   90.00
_cell.angle_gamma   90.00
#
_symmetry.space_group_name_H-M   'P 1'
#
loop_
_entity.id
_entity.type
_entity.pdbx_description
1 polymer ?
#
loop_
_entity_poly.entity_id
_entity_poly.type
_entity_poly.pdbx_seq_one_letter_code
_entity_poly.pdbx_strand_id
1 'polypeptide(L)'
;MAKRRPSGDGMVRKREDGRWEGRIVIGHRENGEPLFRHVYAKTQKALLDKLHQNIECYRDVELTEDSRMTLGQWLDRWLTEYKAGTVRPGTLEGYRRYIEYYIKPQLGDKQISLLSQQDIQRMYRRLKTEGRIHEHPEMDHQLSDSMVRHIHSTLHAALKDAVQAHVIPRNPTEGTTAPKPNYKPKRILTGEELDAFRAVVEQDEVWRDFFQTELMTGLRRGEICGLQWSDFDGNTGTLKVCRTLHSQRKGEYTVGETKTNQGMRTIILPHSVTDILRRRKADAISQWIFPDPASPVCQAHDKNF
;
A
#
# COMPACT_ATOMS: atom_id res chain seq x y z
N MET A 1 30.65 36.29 -35.89
CA MET A 1 30.78 34.97 -35.24
C MET A 1 30.00 35.00 -33.93
N ALA A 2 28.97 34.17 -33.79
CA ALA A 2 28.08 34.20 -32.63
C ALA A 2 28.79 33.68 -31.37
N LYS A 3 28.75 34.48 -30.30
CA LYS A 3 29.36 34.24 -28.99
C LYS A 3 28.87 32.89 -28.43
N ARG A 4 29.80 31.95 -28.20
CA ARG A 4 29.53 30.62 -27.64
C ARG A 4 28.88 30.80 -26.27
N ARG A 5 27.63 30.38 -26.12
CA ARG A 5 26.89 30.47 -24.86
C ARG A 5 27.56 29.58 -23.79
N PRO A 6 27.51 29.96 -22.50
CA PRO A 6 28.10 29.19 -21.42
C PRO A 6 27.59 27.75 -21.46
N SER A 7 28.48 26.80 -21.16
CA SER A 7 28.19 25.38 -21.02
C SER A 7 27.10 25.16 -19.97
N GLY A 8 25.85 24.98 -20.43
CA GLY A 8 24.67 24.85 -19.58
C GLY A 8 23.41 25.41 -20.26
N ASP A 9 23.57 26.43 -21.11
CA ASP A 9 22.48 27.00 -21.91
C ASP A 9 22.16 26.10 -23.10
N GLY A 10 20.97 25.51 -23.09
CA GLY A 10 20.55 24.51 -24.07
C GLY A 10 20.90 24.80 -25.53
N MET A 11 21.29 23.75 -26.26
CA MET A 11 21.55 23.84 -27.70
C MET A 11 20.22 23.89 -28.45
N VAL A 12 20.08 24.81 -29.39
CA VAL A 12 18.97 24.89 -30.35
C VAL A 12 19.52 24.75 -31.76
N ARG A 13 18.99 23.83 -32.56
CA ARG A 13 19.36 23.67 -33.98
C ARG A 13 18.19 23.22 -34.85
N LYS A 14 18.25 23.53 -36.14
CA LYS A 14 17.35 22.99 -37.16
C LYS A 14 17.98 21.71 -37.75
N ARG A 15 17.20 20.64 -37.85
CA ARG A 15 17.60 19.35 -38.44
C ARG A 15 17.36 19.34 -39.94
N GLU A 16 18.02 18.40 -40.62
CA GLU A 16 17.84 18.15 -42.06
C GLU A 16 16.40 17.75 -42.42
N ASP A 17 15.70 17.07 -41.51
CA ASP A 17 14.28 16.70 -41.66
C ASP A 17 13.29 17.87 -41.47
N GLY A 18 13.81 19.10 -41.33
CA GLY A 18 13.03 20.32 -41.15
C GLY A 18 12.53 20.57 -39.72
N ARG A 19 12.71 19.63 -38.77
CA ARG A 19 12.32 19.82 -37.37
C ARG A 19 13.38 20.60 -36.59
N TRP A 20 12.94 21.30 -35.56
CA TRP A 20 13.79 21.97 -34.59
C TRP A 20 14.11 21.01 -33.43
N GLU A 21 15.37 20.98 -33.02
CA GLU A 21 15.89 20.20 -31.89
C GLU A 21 16.47 21.15 -30.83
N GLY A 22 16.13 20.86 -29.58
CA GLY A 22 16.62 21.51 -28.39
C GLY A 22 17.20 20.46 -27.44
N ARG A 23 18.26 20.77 -26.69
CA ARG A 23 18.65 19.94 -25.53
C ARG A 23 19.06 20.78 -24.34
N ILE A 24 18.82 20.27 -23.14
CA ILE A 24 19.33 20.81 -21.88
C ILE A 24 20.05 19.71 -21.10
N VAL A 25 20.98 20.09 -20.23
CA VAL A 25 21.55 19.19 -19.22
C VAL A 25 20.52 19.05 -18.10
N ILE A 26 20.28 17.82 -17.64
CA ILE A 26 19.31 17.51 -16.56
C ILE A 26 19.96 16.78 -15.39
N GLY A 27 21.27 16.56 -15.44
CA GLY A 27 22.01 15.78 -14.46
C GLY A 27 23.33 15.28 -15.03
N HIS A 28 24.04 14.47 -14.25
CA HIS A 28 25.30 13.83 -14.63
C HIS A 28 25.31 12.36 -14.22
N ARG A 29 26.07 11.56 -14.98
CA ARG A 29 26.41 10.18 -14.61
C ARG A 29 27.48 10.18 -13.52
N GLU A 30 27.73 9.01 -12.91
CA GLU A 30 28.83 8.84 -11.94
C GLU A 30 30.20 9.20 -12.52
N ASN A 31 30.43 8.95 -13.81
CA ASN A 31 31.67 9.31 -14.51
C ASN A 31 31.78 10.82 -14.86
N GLY A 32 30.82 11.64 -14.45
CA GLY A 32 30.78 13.08 -14.72
C GLY A 32 30.24 13.47 -16.09
N GLU A 33 29.80 12.52 -16.93
CA GLU A 33 29.21 12.85 -18.22
C GLU A 33 27.80 13.44 -18.08
N PRO A 34 27.46 14.52 -18.82
CA PRO A 34 26.16 15.15 -18.74
C PRO A 34 25.04 14.28 -19.32
N LEU A 35 23.93 14.20 -18.59
CA LEU A 35 22.67 13.64 -19.05
C LEU A 35 21.87 14.73 -19.77
N PHE A 36 21.47 14.44 -21.01
CA PHE A 36 20.72 15.38 -21.82
C PHE A 36 19.24 15.03 -21.93
N ARG A 37 18.40 16.06 -21.85
CA ARG A 37 17.00 16.04 -22.26
C ARG A 37 16.84 16.66 -23.64
N HIS A 38 16.41 15.87 -24.61
CA HIS A 38 16.13 16.35 -25.96
C HIS A 38 14.65 16.70 -26.12
N VAL A 39 14.37 17.80 -26.81
CA VAL A 39 13.01 18.22 -27.20
C VAL A 39 12.98 18.56 -28.68
N TYR A 40 11.85 18.27 -29.33
CA TYR A 40 11.66 18.45 -30.76
C TYR A 40 10.37 19.20 -31.06
N ALA A 41 10.37 20.05 -32.09
CA ALA A 41 9.17 20.75 -32.57
C ALA A 41 9.25 21.05 -34.07
N LYS A 42 8.10 21.33 -34.69
CA LYS A 42 8.04 21.72 -36.12
C LYS A 42 8.46 23.17 -36.35
N THR A 43 8.32 24.04 -35.35
CA THR A 43 8.65 25.47 -35.44
C THR A 43 9.62 25.86 -34.33
N GLN A 44 10.41 26.90 -34.56
CA GLN A 44 11.36 27.41 -33.56
C GLN A 44 10.65 27.91 -32.30
N LYS A 45 9.52 28.62 -32.46
CA LYS A 45 8.71 29.10 -31.34
C LYS A 45 8.25 27.96 -30.43
N ALA A 46 7.63 26.92 -31.02
CA ALA A 46 7.18 25.76 -30.26
C ALA A 46 8.34 24.97 -29.62
N LEU A 47 9.54 25.02 -30.20
CA LEU A 47 10.73 24.45 -29.57
C LEU A 47 11.13 25.24 -28.32
N LEU A 48 11.19 26.57 -28.43
CA LEU A 48 11.57 27.46 -27.32
C LEU A 48 10.58 27.33 -26.16
N ASP A 49 9.28 27.27 -26.44
CA ASP A 49 8.25 27.05 -25.41
C ASP A 49 8.48 25.73 -24.66
N LYS A 50 8.78 24.63 -25.39
CA LYS A 50 9.11 23.33 -24.78
C LYS A 50 10.41 23.39 -23.99
N LEU A 51 11.44 24.08 -24.49
CA LEU A 51 12.71 24.23 -23.80
C LEU A 51 12.53 25.00 -22.49
N HIS A 52 11.80 26.11 -22.50
CA HIS A 52 11.51 26.89 -21.29
C HIS A 52 10.79 26.03 -20.25
N GLN A 53 9.77 25.26 -20.66
CA GLN A 53 9.09 24.32 -19.74
C GLN A 53 10.03 23.26 -19.17
N ASN A 54 11.00 22.75 -19.95
CA ASN A 54 11.98 21.79 -19.44
C ASN A 54 12.99 22.50 -18.51
N ILE A 55 13.48 23.69 -18.85
CA ILE A 55 14.39 24.46 -18.00
C ILE A 55 13.75 24.71 -16.64
N GLU A 56 12.49 25.15 -16.60
CA GLU A 56 11.76 25.34 -15.34
C GLU A 56 11.56 24.02 -14.58
N CYS A 57 11.21 22.93 -15.28
CA CYS A 57 10.99 21.62 -14.65
C CYS A 57 12.25 20.98 -14.07
N TYR A 58 13.43 21.32 -14.61
CA TYR A 58 14.72 20.78 -14.19
C TYR A 58 15.61 21.84 -13.52
N ARG A 59 15.07 23.03 -13.20
CA ARG A 59 15.82 24.05 -12.48
C ARG A 59 16.19 23.49 -11.11
N ASP A 60 17.48 23.57 -10.77
CA ASP A 60 18.06 23.06 -9.53
C ASP A 60 17.86 21.56 -9.31
N VAL A 61 17.57 20.80 -10.38
CA VAL A 61 17.49 19.35 -10.36
C VAL A 61 18.74 18.75 -10.99
N GLU A 62 19.42 17.90 -10.22
CA GLU A 62 20.58 17.13 -10.67
C GLU A 62 20.17 15.65 -10.72
N LEU A 63 19.77 15.14 -11.88
CA LEU A 63 19.36 13.75 -12.01
C LEU A 63 20.54 12.78 -12.12
N THR A 64 20.34 11.57 -11.61
CA THR A 64 21.27 10.45 -11.79
C THR A 64 20.97 9.69 -13.09
N GLU A 65 21.86 8.78 -13.48
CA GLU A 65 21.67 7.96 -14.68
C GLU A 65 20.49 6.99 -14.59
N ASP A 66 20.06 6.68 -13.36
CA ASP A 66 18.86 5.93 -13.06
C ASP A 66 17.59 6.59 -13.62
N SER A 67 17.62 7.89 -13.94
CA SER A 67 16.53 8.57 -14.67
C SER A 67 16.19 7.93 -16.02
N ARG A 68 17.06 7.06 -16.55
CA ARG A 68 16.85 6.29 -17.79
C ARG A 68 16.25 4.91 -17.62
N MET A 69 16.10 4.41 -16.39
CA MET A 69 15.44 3.13 -16.15
C MET A 69 13.94 3.19 -16.46
N THR A 70 13.34 2.02 -16.65
CA THR A 70 11.89 1.92 -16.78
C THR A 70 11.21 2.04 -15.42
N LEU A 71 9.94 2.44 -15.41
CA LEU A 71 9.14 2.47 -14.18
C LEU A 71 9.10 1.09 -13.51
N GLY A 72 9.02 0.01 -14.30
CA GLY A 72 9.02 -1.36 -13.78
C GLY A 72 10.29 -1.68 -12.99
N GLN A 73 11.45 -1.33 -13.54
CA GLN A 73 12.75 -1.51 -12.87
C GLN A 73 12.82 -0.71 -11.56
N TRP A 74 12.37 0.55 -11.57
CA TRP A 74 12.29 1.35 -10.36
C TRP A 74 11.38 0.74 -9.30
N LEU A 75 10.19 0.25 -9.71
CA LEU A 75 9.24 -0.34 -8.78
C LEU A 75 9.75 -1.64 -8.15
N ASP A 76 10.50 -2.45 -8.90
CA ASP A 76 11.20 -3.62 -8.37
C ASP A 76 12.23 -3.22 -7.33
N ARG A 77 13.11 -2.28 -7.68
CA ARG A 77 14.11 -1.73 -6.76
C ARG A 77 13.47 -1.14 -5.51
N TRP A 78 12.38 -0.40 -5.67
CA TRP A 78 11.66 0.21 -4.57
C TRP A 78 11.06 -0.83 -3.61
N LEU A 79 10.53 -1.93 -4.13
CA LEU A 79 10.04 -3.03 -3.30
C LEU A 79 11.18 -3.71 -2.52
N THR A 80 12.32 -3.97 -3.16
CA THR A 80 13.41 -4.75 -2.57
C THR A 80 14.31 -3.93 -1.66
N GLU A 81 14.64 -2.70 -2.04
CA GLU A 81 15.66 -1.89 -1.34
C GLU A 81 15.05 -0.86 -0.40
N TYR A 82 13.84 -0.34 -0.70
CA TYR A 82 13.21 0.70 0.11
C TYR A 82 12.14 0.16 1.07
N LYS A 83 11.39 -0.87 0.66
CA LYS A 83 10.22 -1.37 1.42
C LYS A 83 10.44 -2.70 2.11
N ALA A 84 11.27 -3.59 1.57
CA ALA A 84 11.64 -4.81 2.29
C ALA A 84 12.31 -4.43 3.62
N GLY A 85 11.87 -5.04 4.72
CA GLY A 85 12.38 -4.74 6.07
C GLY A 85 11.86 -3.45 6.72
N THR A 86 11.31 -2.50 5.95
CA THR A 86 10.78 -1.24 6.51
C THR A 86 9.26 -1.25 6.70
N VAL A 87 8.54 -2.10 5.97
CA VAL A 87 7.09 -2.28 6.11
C VAL A 87 6.73 -3.72 6.49
N ARG A 88 5.55 -3.90 7.11
CA ARG A 88 5.04 -5.23 7.46
C ARG A 88 4.85 -6.11 6.22
N PRO A 89 5.02 -7.44 6.32
CA PRO A 89 4.89 -8.36 5.19
C PRO A 89 3.58 -8.23 4.41
N GLY A 90 2.45 -8.08 5.09
CA GLY A 90 1.14 -7.89 4.44
C GLY A 90 1.02 -6.58 3.65
N THR A 91 1.69 -5.52 4.09
CA THR A 91 1.76 -4.25 3.35
C THR A 91 2.64 -4.40 2.11
N LEU A 92 3.79 -5.05 2.25
CA LEU A 92 4.72 -5.31 1.13
C LEU A 92 4.04 -6.17 0.05
N GLU A 93 3.32 -7.21 0.45
CA GLU A 93 2.55 -8.05 -0.47
C GLU A 93 1.42 -7.26 -1.16
N GLY A 94 0.78 -6.35 -0.43
CA GLY A 94 -0.17 -5.40 -1.01
C GLY A 94 0.46 -4.55 -2.11
N TYR A 95 1.62 -3.94 -1.84
CA TYR A 95 2.36 -3.16 -2.83
C TYR A 95 2.76 -3.98 -4.05
N ARG A 96 3.36 -5.16 -3.84
CA ARG A 96 3.75 -6.07 -4.93
C ARG A 96 2.56 -6.40 -5.82
N ARG A 97 1.42 -6.77 -5.24
CA ARG A 97 0.19 -7.06 -5.98
C ARG A 97 -0.27 -5.86 -6.83
N TYR A 98 -0.22 -4.65 -6.30
CA TYR A 98 -0.63 -3.46 -7.05
C TYR A 98 0.31 -3.13 -8.20
N ILE A 99 1.61 -3.29 -7.96
CA ILE A 99 2.67 -3.06 -8.93
C ILE A 99 2.56 -4.06 -10.09
N GLU A 100 2.53 -5.36 -9.79
CA GLU A 100 2.56 -6.43 -10.79
C GLU A 100 1.30 -6.47 -11.65
N TYR A 101 0.12 -6.35 -11.04
CA TYR A 101 -1.13 -6.59 -11.78
C TYR A 101 -1.76 -5.33 -12.38
N TYR A 102 -1.45 -4.14 -11.86
CA TYR A 102 -2.14 -2.92 -12.28
C TYR A 102 -1.24 -1.84 -12.85
N ILE A 103 -0.02 -1.66 -12.31
CA ILE A 103 0.89 -0.58 -12.72
C ILE A 103 1.80 -1.02 -13.86
N LYS A 104 2.58 -2.09 -13.66
CA LYS A 104 3.55 -2.58 -14.66
C LYS A 104 2.92 -2.91 -16.01
N PRO A 105 1.75 -3.58 -16.10
CA PRO A 105 1.14 -3.91 -17.39
C PRO A 105 0.76 -2.69 -18.25
N GLN A 106 0.69 -1.49 -17.67
CA GLN A 106 0.28 -0.27 -18.38
C GLN A 106 1.42 0.74 -18.55
N LEU A 107 2.31 0.85 -17.55
CA LEU A 107 3.34 1.89 -17.50
C LEU A 107 4.75 1.34 -17.23
N GLY A 108 4.89 0.02 -16.99
CA GLY A 108 6.14 -0.60 -16.55
C GLY A 108 7.31 -0.37 -17.50
N ASP A 109 7.07 -0.47 -18.82
CA ASP A 109 8.13 -0.32 -19.83
C ASP A 109 8.49 1.14 -20.13
N LYS A 110 7.73 2.09 -19.59
CA LYS A 110 7.98 3.51 -19.84
C LYS A 110 9.15 3.98 -18.98
N GLN A 111 10.09 4.71 -19.57
CA GLN A 111 11.17 5.37 -18.83
C GLN A 111 10.60 6.26 -17.71
N ILE A 112 11.11 6.13 -16.50
CA ILE A 112 10.51 6.76 -15.32
C ILE A 112 10.52 8.30 -15.39
N SER A 113 11.60 8.92 -15.88
CA SER A 113 11.67 10.39 -16.07
C SER A 113 10.79 10.92 -17.20
N LEU A 114 10.20 10.02 -18.02
CA LEU A 114 9.24 10.35 -19.06
C LEU A 114 7.78 10.21 -18.62
N LEU A 115 7.51 9.72 -17.40
CA LEU A 115 6.14 9.63 -16.91
C LEU A 115 5.54 11.03 -16.78
N SER A 116 4.34 11.20 -17.37
CA SER A 116 3.55 12.40 -17.23
C SER A 116 2.32 12.15 -16.35
N GLN A 117 1.79 13.23 -15.79
CA GLN A 117 0.49 13.23 -15.10
C GLN A 117 -0.64 12.66 -15.99
N GLN A 118 -0.57 12.90 -17.30
CA GLN A 118 -1.58 12.40 -18.24
C GLN A 118 -1.51 10.88 -18.43
N ASP A 119 -0.31 10.29 -18.38
CA ASP A 119 -0.14 8.82 -18.43
C ASP A 119 -0.82 8.18 -17.22
N ILE A 120 -0.57 8.72 -16.03
CA ILE A 120 -1.17 8.24 -14.78
C ILE A 120 -2.68 8.42 -14.79
N GLN A 121 -3.18 9.57 -15.24
CA GLN A 121 -4.62 9.81 -15.33
C GLN A 121 -5.30 8.86 -16.34
N ARG A 122 -4.61 8.48 -17.42
CA ARG A 122 -5.09 7.47 -18.38
C ARG A 122 -5.14 6.09 -17.72
N MET A 123 -4.11 5.71 -16.97
CA MET A 123 -4.07 4.47 -16.20
C MET A 123 -5.26 4.41 -15.23
N TYR A 124 -5.52 5.46 -14.45
CA TYR A 124 -6.67 5.47 -13.53
C TYR A 124 -8.02 5.34 -14.22
N ARG A 125 -8.20 5.99 -15.38
CA ARG A 125 -9.43 5.84 -16.17
C ARG A 125 -9.62 4.41 -16.64
N ARG A 126 -8.56 3.78 -17.16
CA ARG A 126 -8.61 2.38 -17.62
C ARG A 126 -8.87 1.41 -16.46
N LEU A 127 -8.23 1.64 -15.31
CA LEU A 127 -8.47 0.81 -14.12
C LEU A 127 -9.92 0.88 -13.63
N LYS A 128 -10.60 2.02 -13.81
CA LYS A 128 -12.02 2.14 -13.48
C LYS A 128 -12.94 1.37 -14.43
N THR A 129 -12.57 1.22 -15.69
CA THR A 129 -13.43 0.57 -16.69
C THR A 129 -13.12 -0.90 -16.89
N GLU A 130 -11.84 -1.29 -16.84
CA GLU A 130 -11.32 -2.60 -17.26
C GLU A 130 -10.28 -3.17 -16.27
N GLY A 131 -10.15 -2.60 -15.08
CA GLY A 131 -9.05 -2.93 -14.17
C GLY A 131 -9.19 -4.24 -13.40
N ARG A 132 -10.34 -4.92 -13.42
CA ARG A 132 -10.56 -6.11 -12.57
C ARG A 132 -9.99 -7.35 -13.23
N ILE A 133 -9.11 -8.05 -12.50
CA ILE A 133 -8.47 -9.30 -12.96
C ILE A 133 -9.50 -10.42 -13.18
N HIS A 134 -10.52 -10.49 -12.33
CA HIS A 134 -11.62 -11.45 -12.44
C HIS A 134 -12.93 -10.67 -12.58
N GLU A 135 -13.80 -11.14 -13.48
CA GLU A 135 -15.12 -10.56 -13.71
C GLU A 135 -15.97 -10.55 -12.43
N HIS A 136 -16.75 -9.49 -12.23
CA HIS A 136 -17.69 -9.38 -11.13
C HIS A 136 -19.13 -9.40 -11.64
N PRO A 137 -20.04 -10.18 -11.02
CA PRO A 137 -21.41 -10.33 -11.50
C PRO A 137 -22.17 -9.02 -11.75
N GLU A 138 -21.92 -7.99 -10.93
CA GLU A 138 -22.63 -6.69 -11.01
C GLU A 138 -21.78 -5.54 -11.59
N MET A 139 -20.45 -5.69 -11.57
CA MET A 139 -19.52 -4.58 -11.82
C MET A 139 -18.55 -4.90 -12.96
N ASP A 140 -18.73 -6.06 -13.61
CA ASP A 140 -17.92 -6.55 -14.71
C ASP A 140 -16.41 -6.41 -14.37
N HIS A 141 -15.61 -5.85 -15.27
CA HIS A 141 -14.19 -5.58 -15.09
C HIS A 141 -13.86 -4.24 -14.39
N GLN A 142 -14.82 -3.58 -13.75
CA GLN A 142 -14.55 -2.30 -13.05
C GLN A 142 -13.91 -2.50 -11.68
N LEU A 143 -12.83 -1.75 -11.38
CA LEU A 143 -12.27 -1.65 -10.03
C LEU A 143 -13.03 -0.63 -9.18
N SER A 144 -13.14 -0.94 -7.89
CA SER A 144 -13.69 0.00 -6.92
C SER A 144 -12.79 1.24 -6.74
N ASP A 145 -13.40 2.37 -6.39
CA ASP A 145 -12.69 3.62 -6.07
C ASP A 145 -11.61 3.42 -4.99
N SER A 146 -11.90 2.57 -4.01
CA SER A 146 -10.94 2.21 -2.96
C SER A 146 -9.71 1.51 -3.55
N MET A 147 -9.89 0.56 -4.47
CA MET A 147 -8.76 -0.14 -5.10
C MET A 147 -7.88 0.82 -5.91
N VAL A 148 -8.48 1.68 -6.74
CA VAL A 148 -7.75 2.69 -7.50
C VAL A 148 -7.00 3.65 -6.58
N ARG A 149 -7.55 4.01 -5.42
CA ARG A 149 -6.84 4.79 -4.40
C ARG A 149 -5.64 4.06 -3.81
N HIS A 150 -5.74 2.76 -3.51
CA HIS A 150 -4.58 2.00 -3.02
C HIS A 150 -3.46 1.93 -4.06
N ILE A 151 -3.82 1.74 -5.34
CA ILE A 151 -2.87 1.79 -6.46
C ILE A 151 -2.22 3.17 -6.55
N HIS A 152 -3.01 4.24 -6.49
CA HIS A 152 -2.52 5.62 -6.46
C HIS A 152 -1.56 5.86 -5.30
N SER A 153 -1.92 5.50 -4.06
CA SER A 153 -1.08 5.70 -2.88
C SER A 153 0.25 4.93 -2.98
N THR A 154 0.22 3.72 -3.54
CA THR A 154 1.43 2.92 -3.77
C THR A 154 2.34 3.59 -4.79
N LEU A 155 1.79 3.98 -5.95
CA LEU A 155 2.56 4.66 -7.00
C LEU A 155 3.08 6.03 -6.54
N HIS A 156 2.26 6.79 -5.81
CA HIS A 156 2.65 8.09 -5.26
C HIS A 156 3.84 7.94 -4.30
N ALA A 157 3.80 6.96 -3.39
CA ALA A 157 4.91 6.69 -2.47
C ALA A 157 6.18 6.28 -3.22
N ALA A 158 6.08 5.38 -4.21
CA ALA A 158 7.22 4.96 -5.01
C ALA A 158 7.86 6.11 -5.80
N LEU A 159 7.05 6.98 -6.41
CA LEU A 159 7.55 8.13 -7.16
C LEU A 159 8.02 9.27 -6.25
N LYS A 160 7.52 9.36 -5.02
CA LYS A 160 8.06 10.29 -4.02
C LYS A 160 9.48 9.90 -3.62
N ASP A 161 9.72 8.62 -3.38
CA ASP A 161 11.06 8.10 -3.09
C ASP A 161 11.98 8.26 -4.32
N ALA A 162 11.44 8.17 -5.54
CA ALA A 162 12.19 8.44 -6.78
C ALA A 162 12.65 9.90 -6.92
N VAL A 163 11.84 10.85 -6.45
CA VAL A 163 12.23 12.27 -6.39
C VAL A 163 13.37 12.46 -5.40
N GLN A 164 13.27 11.86 -4.21
CA GLN A 164 14.31 11.93 -3.19
C GLN A 164 15.63 11.30 -3.64
N ALA A 165 15.56 10.24 -4.44
CA ALA A 165 16.71 9.57 -5.04
C ALA A 165 17.24 10.26 -6.31
N HIS A 166 16.73 11.45 -6.67
CA HIS A 166 17.14 12.19 -7.88
C HIS A 166 16.97 11.39 -9.19
N VAL A 167 16.01 10.47 -9.23
CA VAL A 167 15.68 9.68 -10.42
C VAL A 167 14.69 10.43 -11.33
N ILE A 168 13.80 11.22 -10.71
CA ILE A 168 12.86 12.10 -11.41
C ILE A 168 12.81 13.48 -10.77
N PRO A 169 12.52 14.56 -11.53
CA PRO A 169 12.53 15.92 -11.01
C PRO A 169 11.35 16.22 -10.06
N ARG A 170 10.21 15.55 -10.27
CA ARG A 170 8.97 15.78 -9.54
C ARG A 170 8.08 14.55 -9.61
N ASN A 171 7.12 14.44 -8.69
CA ASN A 171 6.21 13.32 -8.65
C ASN A 171 5.04 13.55 -9.63
N PRO A 172 4.92 12.78 -10.73
CA PRO A 172 3.89 12.98 -11.74
C PRO A 172 2.48 12.57 -11.27
N THR A 173 2.34 11.97 -10.08
CA THR A 173 1.02 11.73 -9.47
C THR A 173 0.42 13.00 -8.85
N GLU A 174 1.22 14.03 -8.60
CA GLU A 174 0.74 15.31 -8.08
C GLU A 174 -0.17 15.99 -9.12
N GLY A 175 -1.31 16.49 -8.67
CA GLY A 175 -2.34 17.05 -9.55
C GLY A 175 -3.19 16.00 -10.30
N THR A 176 -2.94 14.70 -10.16
CA THR A 176 -3.85 13.68 -10.70
C THR A 176 -5.15 13.62 -9.90
N THR A 177 -6.26 13.33 -10.58
CA THR A 177 -7.57 13.17 -9.94
C THR A 177 -7.78 11.70 -9.58
N ALA A 178 -7.31 11.32 -8.39
CA ALA A 178 -7.64 10.03 -7.79
C ALA A 178 -9.11 10.00 -7.33
N PRO A 179 -9.79 8.84 -7.28
CA PRO A 179 -11.18 8.77 -6.87
C PRO A 179 -11.39 9.27 -5.45
N LYS A 180 -12.53 9.91 -5.17
CA LYS A 180 -12.87 10.33 -3.81
C LYS A 180 -13.09 9.10 -2.92
N PRO A 181 -12.76 9.16 -1.62
CA PRO A 181 -13.12 8.11 -0.70
C PRO A 181 -14.65 7.95 -0.69
N ASN A 182 -15.13 6.80 -1.16
CA ASN A 182 -16.53 6.43 -1.09
C ASN A 182 -16.67 5.27 -0.11
N TYR A 183 -16.81 5.60 1.17
CA TYR A 183 -17.07 4.60 2.19
C TYR A 183 -18.58 4.39 2.25
N LYS A 184 -19.04 3.21 1.83
CA LYS A 184 -20.39 2.78 2.21
C LYS A 184 -20.43 2.76 3.74
N PRO A 185 -21.47 3.35 4.37
CA PRO A 185 -21.64 3.25 5.81
C PRO A 185 -21.58 1.77 6.21
N LYS A 186 -20.77 1.46 7.22
CA LYS A 186 -20.77 0.10 7.77
C LYS A 186 -22.13 -0.11 8.42
N ARG A 187 -22.81 -1.20 8.07
CA ARG A 187 -24.02 -1.61 8.79
C ARG A 187 -23.61 -2.01 10.21
N ILE A 188 -24.32 -1.45 11.18
CA ILE A 188 -24.19 -1.76 12.60
C ILE A 188 -25.45 -2.53 12.97
N LEU A 189 -25.32 -3.59 13.77
CA LEU A 189 -26.47 -4.35 14.26
C LEU A 189 -27.33 -3.45 15.15
N THR A 190 -28.64 -3.48 14.95
CA THR A 190 -29.58 -2.85 15.89
C THR A 190 -29.62 -3.63 17.21
N GLY A 191 -30.23 -3.06 18.25
CA GLY A 191 -30.43 -3.78 19.52
C GLY A 191 -31.17 -5.11 19.33
N GLU A 192 -32.26 -5.09 18.57
CA GLU A 192 -33.06 -6.28 18.26
C GLU A 192 -32.27 -7.33 17.46
N GLU A 193 -31.48 -6.91 16.47
CA GLU A 193 -30.62 -7.81 15.69
C GLU A 193 -29.50 -8.41 16.55
N LEU A 194 -28.94 -7.62 17.47
CA LEU A 194 -27.93 -8.09 18.41
C LEU A 194 -28.54 -9.11 19.39
N ASP A 195 -29.73 -8.87 19.91
CA ASP A 195 -30.43 -9.81 20.80
C ASP A 195 -30.77 -11.11 20.06
N ALA A 196 -31.25 -11.02 18.82
CA ALA A 196 -31.47 -12.20 17.98
C ALA A 196 -30.18 -12.98 17.72
N PHE A 197 -29.08 -12.28 17.42
CA PHE A 197 -27.76 -12.89 17.25
C PHE A 197 -27.30 -13.60 18.53
N ARG A 198 -27.44 -12.95 19.69
CA ARG A 198 -27.10 -13.53 21.00
C ARG A 198 -27.91 -14.79 21.30
N ALA A 199 -29.21 -14.80 21.01
CA ALA A 199 -30.08 -15.96 21.25
C ALA A 199 -29.64 -17.20 20.44
N VAL A 200 -29.09 -17.01 19.23
CA VAL A 200 -28.52 -18.10 18.42
C VAL A 200 -27.17 -18.54 18.98
N VAL A 201 -26.28 -17.59 19.26
CA VAL A 201 -24.93 -17.86 19.79
C VAL A 201 -24.98 -18.55 21.15
N GLU A 202 -25.96 -18.25 22.01
CA GLU A 202 -26.12 -18.88 23.33
C GLU A 202 -26.38 -20.39 23.24
N GLN A 203 -26.88 -20.89 22.11
CA GLN A 203 -27.12 -22.31 21.84
C GLN A 203 -25.92 -23.03 21.23
N ASP A 204 -24.87 -22.31 20.81
CA ASP A 204 -23.69 -22.87 20.15
C ASP A 204 -22.53 -23.02 21.16
N GLU A 205 -22.27 -24.24 21.62
CA GLU A 205 -21.24 -24.51 22.63
C GLU A 205 -19.82 -24.13 22.19
N VAL A 206 -19.54 -24.11 20.89
CA VAL A 206 -18.22 -23.80 20.33
C VAL A 206 -18.00 -22.29 20.32
N TRP A 207 -19.00 -21.53 19.84
CA TRP A 207 -18.87 -20.10 19.57
C TRP A 207 -19.46 -19.19 20.65
N ARG A 208 -20.28 -19.71 21.56
CA ARG A 208 -20.94 -18.94 22.64
C ARG A 208 -19.96 -18.06 23.39
N ASP A 209 -18.95 -18.67 23.98
CA ASP A 209 -18.04 -17.97 24.87
C ASP A 209 -17.14 -16.98 24.10
N PHE A 210 -16.83 -17.29 22.84
CA PHE A 210 -16.06 -16.43 21.94
C PHE A 210 -16.82 -15.13 21.69
N PHE A 211 -18.06 -15.21 21.21
CA PHE A 211 -18.85 -14.03 20.89
C PHE A 211 -19.31 -13.28 22.14
N GLN A 212 -19.63 -13.96 23.24
CA GLN A 212 -19.92 -13.27 24.51
C GLN A 212 -18.72 -12.44 24.99
N THR A 213 -17.51 -12.98 24.86
CA THR A 213 -16.29 -12.25 25.19
C THR A 213 -16.07 -11.09 24.22
N GLU A 214 -16.24 -11.29 22.90
CA GLU A 214 -16.07 -10.26 21.88
C GLU A 214 -17.04 -9.08 22.06
N LEU A 215 -18.34 -9.37 22.25
CA LEU A 215 -19.38 -8.36 22.44
C LEU A 215 -19.16 -7.50 23.69
N MET A 216 -18.68 -8.10 24.78
CA MET A 216 -18.50 -7.41 26.06
C MET A 216 -17.16 -6.68 26.19
N THR A 217 -16.18 -7.01 25.34
CA THR A 217 -14.83 -6.42 25.39
C THR A 217 -14.49 -5.55 24.18
N GLY A 218 -15.24 -5.68 23.08
CA GLY A 218 -15.01 -4.97 21.82
C GLY A 218 -13.68 -5.33 21.15
N LEU A 219 -13.13 -6.51 21.44
CA LEU A 219 -11.88 -6.97 20.85
C LEU A 219 -12.02 -7.17 19.35
N ARG A 220 -11.01 -6.73 18.58
CA ARG A 220 -10.99 -7.02 17.15
C ARG A 220 -10.78 -8.53 16.96
N ARG A 221 -11.34 -9.11 15.88
CA ARG A 221 -11.20 -10.55 15.57
C ARG A 221 -9.78 -11.10 15.75
N GLY A 222 -8.75 -10.42 15.24
CA GLY A 222 -7.36 -10.86 15.41
C GLY A 222 -6.84 -10.74 16.85
N GLU A 223 -7.35 -9.79 17.64
CA GLU A 223 -7.00 -9.63 19.06
C GLU A 223 -7.60 -10.77 19.88
N ILE A 224 -8.90 -11.07 19.73
CA ILE A 224 -9.55 -12.17 20.47
C ILE A 224 -8.99 -13.54 20.09
N CYS A 225 -8.72 -13.79 18.81
CA CYS A 225 -8.06 -15.02 18.36
C CYS A 225 -6.59 -15.11 18.84
N GLY A 226 -5.98 -13.99 19.25
CA GLY A 226 -4.62 -13.95 19.78
C GLY A 226 -4.53 -14.07 21.31
N LEU A 227 -5.65 -14.26 22.02
CA LEU A 227 -5.61 -14.32 23.48
C LEU A 227 -5.02 -15.64 23.99
N GLN A 228 -4.09 -15.54 24.93
CA GLN A 228 -3.51 -16.66 25.65
C GLN A 228 -3.89 -16.64 27.12
N TRP A 229 -3.85 -17.80 27.79
CA TRP A 229 -4.18 -17.90 29.22
C TRP A 229 -3.25 -17.08 30.12
N SER A 230 -2.03 -16.78 29.67
CA SER A 230 -1.08 -15.87 30.33
C SER A 230 -1.57 -14.42 30.38
N ASP A 231 -2.51 -14.05 29.50
CA ASP A 231 -3.03 -12.69 29.40
C ASP A 231 -4.20 -12.43 30.35
N PHE A 232 -4.81 -13.50 30.88
CA PHE A 232 -5.99 -13.45 31.73
C PHE A 232 -5.63 -13.61 33.20
N ASP A 233 -5.92 -12.58 34.00
CA ASP A 233 -5.86 -12.63 35.45
C ASP A 233 -7.28 -12.76 36.01
N GLY A 234 -7.62 -13.98 36.39
CA GLY A 234 -8.90 -14.30 36.99
C GLY A 234 -9.08 -13.74 38.40
N ASN A 235 -8.04 -13.34 39.13
CA ASN A 235 -8.18 -12.78 40.48
C ASN A 235 -8.59 -11.31 40.41
N THR A 236 -7.93 -10.56 39.52
CA THR A 236 -8.23 -9.14 39.31
C THR A 236 -9.32 -8.88 38.28
N GLY A 237 -9.74 -9.92 37.54
CA GLY A 237 -10.74 -9.80 36.48
C GLY A 237 -10.21 -8.99 35.30
N THR A 238 -8.94 -9.15 34.93
CA THR A 238 -8.30 -8.35 33.88
C THR A 238 -7.81 -9.19 32.71
N LEU A 239 -7.84 -8.59 31.52
CA LEU A 239 -7.37 -9.22 30.28
C LEU A 239 -6.40 -8.29 29.54
N LYS A 240 -5.19 -8.77 29.31
CA LYS A 240 -4.15 -8.03 28.58
C LYS A 240 -4.23 -8.32 27.09
N VAL A 241 -4.36 -7.29 26.26
CA VAL A 241 -4.38 -7.42 24.80
C VAL A 241 -2.96 -7.22 24.28
N CYS A 242 -2.18 -8.29 24.20
CA CYS A 242 -0.76 -8.22 23.86
C CYS A 242 -0.45 -8.47 22.38
N ARG A 243 -1.29 -9.25 21.69
CA ARG A 243 -0.98 -9.78 20.36
C ARG A 243 -2.19 -9.77 19.44
N THR A 244 -1.93 -9.93 18.15
CA THR A 244 -2.97 -10.06 17.12
C THR A 244 -2.60 -11.22 16.20
N LEU A 245 -3.55 -12.12 15.98
CA LEU A 245 -3.43 -13.18 14.99
C LEU A 245 -3.73 -12.58 13.61
N HIS A 246 -2.74 -12.69 12.72
CA HIS A 246 -2.85 -12.23 11.34
C HIS A 246 -3.00 -13.45 10.42
N SER A 247 -4.05 -13.46 9.60
CA SER A 247 -4.21 -14.45 8.55
C SER A 247 -3.33 -14.10 7.35
N GLN A 248 -2.54 -15.07 6.88
CA GLN A 248 -1.86 -15.05 5.59
C GLN A 248 -2.66 -15.87 4.55
N ARG A 249 -2.21 -15.86 3.29
CA ARG A 249 -2.77 -16.76 2.27
C ARG A 249 -2.54 -18.23 2.69
N LYS A 250 -3.48 -19.10 2.32
CA LYS A 250 -3.48 -20.57 2.58
C LYS A 250 -3.65 -21.01 4.04
N GLY A 251 -4.38 -20.25 4.87
CA GLY A 251 -4.72 -20.70 6.24
C GLY A 251 -3.53 -20.69 7.21
N GLU A 252 -2.40 -20.11 6.82
CA GLU A 252 -1.28 -19.87 7.72
C GLU A 252 -1.57 -18.62 8.56
N TYR A 253 -1.35 -18.72 9.87
CA TYR A 253 -1.49 -17.59 10.79
C TYR A 253 -0.13 -17.25 11.39
N THR A 254 0.13 -15.95 11.53
CA THR A 254 1.30 -15.44 12.22
C THR A 254 0.86 -14.60 13.40
N VAL A 255 1.49 -14.81 14.53
CA VAL A 255 1.33 -13.97 15.72
C VAL A 255 2.18 -12.72 15.53
N GLY A 256 1.56 -11.56 15.59
CA GLY A 256 2.27 -10.29 15.57
C GLY A 256 1.95 -9.46 16.81
N GLU A 257 2.89 -8.61 17.19
CA GLU A 257 2.61 -7.53 18.13
C GLU A 257 1.58 -6.56 17.53
N THR A 258 0.79 -5.94 18.41
CA THR A 258 -0.18 -4.91 18.01
C THR A 258 0.53 -3.79 17.22
N LYS A 259 -0.23 -3.04 16.40
CA LYS A 259 0.37 -2.14 15.38
C LYS A 259 1.37 -1.10 15.92
N THR A 260 1.33 -0.81 17.21
CA THR A 260 2.20 0.11 17.95
C THR A 260 2.29 -0.35 19.41
N ASN A 261 3.34 0.02 20.15
CA ASN A 261 3.41 -0.17 21.63
C ASN A 261 2.23 0.46 22.38
N GLN A 262 1.49 1.38 21.75
CA GLN A 262 0.24 1.96 22.26
C GLN A 262 -0.99 1.05 22.11
N GLY A 263 -0.89 -0.06 21.38
CA GLY A 263 -1.99 -1.03 21.18
C GLY A 263 -2.13 -2.05 22.32
N MET A 264 -1.09 -2.22 23.13
CA MET A 264 -1.13 -3.03 24.34
C MET A 264 -1.97 -2.34 25.40
N ARG A 265 -3.07 -2.98 25.78
CA ARG A 265 -4.00 -2.45 26.78
C ARG A 265 -4.48 -3.54 27.71
N THR A 266 -4.83 -3.15 28.93
CA THR A 266 -5.51 -4.03 29.89
C THR A 266 -6.98 -3.65 29.92
N ILE A 267 -7.86 -4.62 29.75
CA ILE A 267 -9.32 -4.47 29.84
C ILE A 267 -9.76 -5.03 31.19
N ILE A 268 -10.57 -4.27 31.92
CA ILE A 268 -11.28 -4.78 33.09
C ILE A 268 -12.50 -5.55 32.57
N LEU A 269 -12.59 -6.83 32.92
CA LEU A 269 -13.64 -7.72 32.46
C LEU A 269 -14.89 -7.57 33.36
N PRO A 270 -16.09 -7.60 32.78
CA PRO A 270 -17.30 -7.88 33.55
C PRO A 270 -17.18 -9.23 34.27
N HIS A 271 -17.87 -9.36 35.41
CA HIS A 271 -17.89 -10.60 36.19
C HIS A 271 -18.34 -11.80 35.34
N SER A 272 -19.37 -11.61 34.51
CA SER A 272 -19.88 -12.64 33.60
C SER A 272 -18.80 -13.18 32.65
N VAL A 273 -18.00 -12.30 32.04
CA VAL A 273 -16.89 -12.68 31.15
C VAL A 273 -15.76 -13.34 31.94
N THR A 274 -15.44 -12.81 33.11
CA THR A 274 -14.42 -13.40 34.00
C THR A 274 -14.78 -14.85 34.35
N ASP A 275 -16.04 -15.13 34.66
CA ASP A 275 -16.52 -16.48 35.00
C ASP A 275 -16.60 -17.40 33.79
N ILE A 276 -16.91 -16.88 32.59
CA ILE A 276 -16.79 -17.64 31.33
C ILE A 276 -15.33 -18.08 31.14
N LEU A 277 -14.37 -17.15 31.25
CA LEU A 277 -12.96 -17.46 31.03
C LEU A 277 -12.38 -18.38 32.12
N ARG A 278 -12.81 -18.25 33.39
CA ARG A 278 -12.43 -19.18 34.46
C ARG A 278 -12.89 -20.61 34.18
N ARG A 279 -14.15 -20.80 33.76
CA ARG A 279 -14.69 -22.12 33.41
C ARG A 279 -13.92 -22.74 32.24
N ARG A 280 -13.74 -21.99 31.16
CA ARG A 280 -12.94 -22.46 30.00
C ARG A 280 -11.50 -22.81 30.36
N LYS A 281 -10.88 -22.09 31.31
CA LYS A 281 -9.50 -22.36 31.74
C LYS A 281 -9.36 -23.72 32.43
N ALA A 282 -10.42 -24.21 33.08
CA ALA A 282 -10.42 -25.53 33.72
C ALA A 282 -10.31 -26.67 32.69
N ASP A 283 -10.96 -26.49 31.52
CA ASP A 283 -10.97 -27.46 30.42
C ASP A 283 -9.95 -27.12 29.31
N ALA A 284 -8.98 -26.27 29.61
CA ALA A 284 -8.03 -25.75 28.61
C ALA A 284 -7.05 -26.83 28.13
N ILE A 285 -7.11 -27.12 26.82
CA ILE A 285 -6.20 -28.06 26.14
C ILE A 285 -5.08 -27.37 25.36
N SER A 286 -5.06 -26.03 25.33
CA SER A 286 -4.07 -25.24 24.60
C SER A 286 -3.72 -23.97 25.37
N GLN A 287 -2.63 -23.31 24.98
CA GLN A 287 -2.25 -22.00 25.53
C GLN A 287 -3.23 -20.88 25.14
N TRP A 288 -4.06 -21.09 24.11
CA TRP A 288 -4.98 -20.11 23.56
C TRP A 288 -6.35 -20.20 24.24
N ILE A 289 -6.95 -19.06 24.53
CA ILE A 289 -8.28 -18.98 25.17
C ILE A 289 -9.38 -19.49 24.22
N PHE A 290 -9.23 -19.17 22.93
CA PHE A 290 -10.16 -19.54 21.86
C PHE A 290 -9.41 -20.22 20.71
N PRO A 291 -9.00 -21.48 20.88
CA PRO A 291 -8.25 -22.21 19.86
C PRO A 291 -9.11 -22.49 18.62
N ASP A 292 -8.46 -22.86 17.51
CA ASP A 292 -9.18 -23.33 16.32
C ASP A 292 -9.96 -24.61 16.66
N PRO A 293 -11.31 -24.65 16.49
CA PRO A 293 -12.10 -25.84 16.78
C PRO A 293 -11.65 -27.08 16.01
N ALA A 294 -11.08 -26.93 14.81
CA ALA A 294 -10.59 -28.04 13.99
C ALA A 294 -9.13 -28.42 14.26
N SER A 295 -8.36 -27.56 14.94
CA SER A 295 -6.93 -27.80 15.25
C SER A 295 -6.51 -27.10 16.55
N PRO A 296 -6.91 -27.62 17.72
CA PRO A 296 -6.87 -26.84 18.96
C PRO A 296 -5.46 -26.50 19.47
N VAL A 297 -4.45 -27.27 19.04
CA VAL A 297 -3.06 -27.14 19.49
C VAL A 297 -2.21 -26.26 18.55
N CYS A 298 -2.67 -26.05 17.31
CA CYS A 298 -1.92 -25.34 16.27
C CYS A 298 -2.72 -24.15 15.74
N GLN A 299 -2.53 -22.99 16.34
CA GLN A 299 -3.22 -21.76 15.93
C GLN A 299 -2.39 -20.87 14.98
N ALA A 300 -1.09 -21.11 14.90
CA ALA A 300 -0.12 -20.40 14.06
C ALA A 300 1.08 -21.31 13.78
N HIS A 301 1.64 -21.24 12.58
CA HIS A 301 2.97 -21.78 12.32
C HIS A 301 3.98 -20.71 12.75
N ASP A 302 4.72 -20.97 13.84
CA ASP A 302 5.87 -20.15 14.22
C ASP A 302 6.90 -20.21 13.10
N LYS A 303 6.90 -19.21 12.21
CA LYS A 303 8.00 -18.96 11.29
C LYS A 303 9.08 -18.19 12.03
N ASN A 304 9.75 -18.86 12.97
CA ASN A 304 11.12 -18.51 13.33
C ASN A 304 12.04 -19.15 12.28
N PHE A 305 12.13 -18.56 11.07
CA PHE A 305 13.26 -18.63 10.13
C PHE A 305 13.09 -17.56 9.05
#